data_AF-A0A351T2K2-F1
#
_entry.id   AF-A0A351T2K2-F1
#
_cell.length_a   1.000
_cell.length_b   1.000
_cell.length_c   1.000
_cell.angle_alpha   90.00
_cell.angle_beta   90.00
_cell.angle_gamma   90.00
#
_symmetry.space_group_name_H-M   'P 1'
#
loop_
_entity.id
_entity.type
_entity.pdbx_description
1 polymer ?
#
loop_
_entity_poly.entity_id
_entity_poly.type
_entity_poly.pdbx_seq_one_letter_code
_entity_poly.pdbx_strand_id
1 'polypeptide(L)'
;MQTVLTETLQSVDFRPDIQDTHTLKRNGYDAQISLVQGPAASQFGISPNSFGAGTDSDVELTLHIAILYPDGQRQQQSVTGRASKDGFKVICSSIADIIADAAREAVRDVVSQAVDSIDNQLEIRRRQVATRG
;
A
#
# COMPACT_ATOMS: atom_id res chain seq x y z
N MET A 1 -4.62 -5.76 4.97
CA MET A 1 -4.50 -4.95 3.74
C MET A 1 -5.87 -4.70 3.11
N GLN A 2 -6.61 -5.74 2.74
CA GLN A 2 -7.97 -5.60 2.17
C GLN A 2 -8.92 -4.79 3.06
N THR A 3 -8.99 -5.07 4.37
CA THR A 3 -9.85 -4.32 5.31
C THR A 3 -9.58 -2.81 5.31
N VAL A 4 -8.30 -2.40 5.33
CA VAL A 4 -7.90 -0.97 5.32
C VAL A 4 -8.28 -0.31 3.99
N LEU A 5 -8.06 -1.01 2.87
CA LEU A 5 -8.45 -0.52 1.54
C LEU A 5 -9.96 -0.37 1.41
N THR A 6 -10.74 -1.34 1.92
CA THR A 6 -12.21 -1.28 1.89
C THR A 6 -12.76 -0.14 2.75
N GLU A 7 -12.14 0.15 3.90
CA GLU A 7 -12.53 1.29 4.73
C GLU A 7 -12.21 2.63 4.05
N THR A 8 -11.14 2.70 3.26
CA THR A 8 -10.65 3.94 2.65
C THR A 8 -11.31 4.24 1.29
N LEU A 9 -11.70 3.20 0.54
CA LEU A 9 -12.18 3.32 -0.84
C LEU A 9 -13.68 2.96 -0.96
N GLN A 10 -14.55 3.91 -0.58
CA GLN A 10 -16.01 3.70 -0.53
C GLN A 10 -16.67 3.46 -1.90
N SER A 11 -16.04 3.87 -3.00
CA SER A 11 -16.56 3.73 -4.38
C SER A 11 -15.91 2.59 -5.17
N VAL A 12 -15.18 1.68 -4.51
CA VAL A 12 -14.44 0.59 -5.16
C VAL A 12 -15.15 -0.75 -4.97
N ASP A 13 -15.45 -1.43 -6.07
CA ASP A 13 -15.93 -2.81 -6.06
C ASP A 13 -14.74 -3.78 -6.05
N PHE A 14 -14.57 -4.51 -4.95
CA PHE A 14 -13.47 -5.46 -4.78
C PHE A 14 -13.79 -6.78 -5.47
N ARG A 15 -13.06 -7.09 -6.55
CA ARG A 15 -13.26 -8.32 -7.33
C ARG A 15 -12.00 -9.18 -7.35
N PRO A 16 -12.14 -10.52 -7.30
CA PRO A 16 -11.00 -11.43 -7.38
C PRO A 16 -10.47 -11.59 -8.81
N ASP A 17 -11.30 -11.34 -9.83
CA ASP A 17 -10.96 -11.61 -11.23
C ASP A 17 -10.58 -10.33 -12.00
N ILE A 18 -9.59 -10.44 -12.87
CA ILE A 18 -9.22 -9.39 -13.83
C ILE A 18 -10.26 -9.37 -14.96
N GLN A 19 -10.90 -8.22 -15.18
CA GLN A 19 -11.84 -7.98 -16.27
C GLN A 19 -11.13 -7.39 -17.50
N ASP A 20 -11.64 -7.71 -18.68
CA ASP A 20 -11.21 -7.06 -19.91
C ASP A 20 -11.85 -5.67 -20.08
N THR A 21 -11.29 -4.86 -20.98
CA THR A 21 -11.75 -3.49 -21.24
C THR A 21 -13.21 -3.41 -21.67
N HIS A 22 -13.70 -4.41 -22.40
CA HIS A 22 -15.09 -4.47 -22.84
C HIS A 22 -16.04 -4.67 -21.65
N THR A 23 -15.66 -5.53 -20.70
CA THR A 23 -16.43 -5.82 -19.50
C THR A 23 -16.44 -4.63 -18.56
N LEU A 24 -15.29 -3.95 -18.41
CA LEU A 24 -15.20 -2.70 -17.63
C LEU A 24 -16.15 -1.64 -18.17
N LYS A 25 -16.12 -1.39 -19.48
CA LYS A 25 -16.99 -0.41 -20.14
C LYS A 25 -18.46 -0.77 -19.99
N ARG A 26 -18.81 -2.04 -20.17
CA ARG A 26 -20.20 -2.54 -20.07
C ARG A 26 -20.77 -2.35 -18.66
N ASN A 27 -19.95 -2.59 -17.64
CA ASN A 27 -20.34 -2.50 -16.25
C ASN A 27 -20.27 -1.06 -15.69
N GLY A 28 -19.83 -0.09 -16.50
CA GLY A 28 -19.73 1.31 -16.10
C GLY A 28 -18.60 1.59 -15.11
N TYR A 29 -17.56 0.76 -15.07
CA TYR A 29 -16.38 1.03 -14.24
C TYR A 29 -15.48 2.09 -14.90
N ASP A 30 -14.95 3.01 -14.09
CA ASP A 30 -13.99 4.03 -14.56
C ASP A 30 -12.60 3.45 -14.83
N ALA A 31 -12.21 2.42 -14.07
CA ALA A 31 -10.96 1.70 -14.20
C ALA A 31 -11.01 0.39 -13.41
N GLN A 32 -10.10 -0.52 -13.74
CA GLN A 32 -9.71 -1.62 -12.87
C GLN A 32 -8.35 -1.35 -12.25
N ILE A 33 -8.25 -1.52 -10.95
CA ILE A 33 -7.01 -1.37 -10.19
C ILE A 33 -6.58 -2.75 -9.70
N SER A 34 -5.34 -3.13 -10.01
CA SER A 34 -4.71 -4.36 -9.51
C SER A 34 -3.56 -3.97 -8.57
N LEU A 35 -3.58 -4.52 -7.36
CA LEU A 35 -2.57 -4.29 -6.34
C LEU A 35 -1.78 -5.56 -6.13
N VAL A 36 -0.45 -5.48 -6.26
CA VAL A 36 0.45 -6.62 -6.08
C VAL A 36 1.51 -6.23 -5.06
N GLN A 37 1.68 -7.06 -4.02
CA GLN A 37 2.76 -6.87 -3.06
C GLN A 37 4.11 -7.02 -3.78
N GLY A 38 4.94 -5.99 -3.69
CA GLY A 38 6.31 -5.98 -4.17
C GLY A 38 7.30 -6.47 -3.10
N PRO A 39 8.58 -6.11 -3.22
CA PRO A 39 9.60 -6.43 -2.23
C PRO A 39 9.22 -5.96 -0.82
N ALA A 40 9.61 -6.74 0.17
CA ALA A 40 9.56 -6.38 1.58
C ALA A 40 10.97 -6.51 2.16
N ALA A 41 11.40 -5.49 2.90
CA ALA A 41 12.69 -5.50 3.59
C ALA A 41 12.46 -5.15 5.07
N SER A 42 13.21 -5.81 5.94
CA SER A 42 13.14 -5.55 7.37
C SER A 42 14.53 -5.65 8.00
N GLN A 43 14.89 -4.69 8.82
CA GLN A 43 16.12 -4.68 9.61
C GLN A 43 15.79 -4.59 11.09
N PHE A 44 16.47 -5.41 11.88
CA PHE A 44 16.26 -5.47 13.32
C PHE A 44 17.60 -5.40 14.04
N GLY A 45 17.76 -4.41 14.90
CA GLY A 45 18.92 -4.21 15.76
C GLY A 45 18.57 -4.52 17.21
N ILE A 46 19.48 -5.21 17.91
CA ILE A 46 19.45 -5.33 19.36
C ILE A 46 20.77 -4.79 19.88
N SER A 47 20.71 -3.71 20.65
CA SER A 47 21.88 -3.10 21.28
C SER A 47 21.88 -3.39 22.79
N PRO A 48 22.87 -4.12 23.32
CA PRO A 48 22.97 -4.34 24.76
C PRO A 48 23.36 -3.03 25.48
N ASN A 49 22.69 -2.72 26.58
CA ASN A 49 22.96 -1.54 27.42
C ASN A 49 22.87 -1.92 28.91
N SER A 50 23.46 -1.10 29.80
CA SER A 50 23.77 -1.47 31.19
C SER A 50 22.55 -1.82 32.08
N PHE A 51 21.33 -1.63 31.59
CA PHE A 51 20.07 -1.89 32.31
C PHE A 51 19.05 -2.68 31.46
N GLY A 52 19.42 -3.18 30.27
CA GLY A 52 18.49 -3.85 29.34
C GLY A 52 19.05 -4.09 27.94
N ALA A 53 18.16 -4.17 26.96
CA ALA A 53 18.49 -4.16 25.54
C ALA A 53 17.66 -3.07 24.81
N GLY A 54 18.33 -2.22 24.04
CA GLY A 54 17.69 -1.38 23.04
C GLY A 54 17.33 -2.23 21.82
N THR A 55 16.18 -1.96 21.22
CA THR A 55 15.66 -2.67 20.06
C THR A 55 15.23 -1.64 19.02
N ASP A 56 15.77 -1.77 17.82
CA ASP A 56 15.42 -0.93 16.67
C ASP A 56 14.86 -1.82 15.56
N SER A 57 13.77 -1.38 14.94
CA SER A 57 13.06 -2.14 13.91
C SER A 57 12.67 -1.21 12.78
N ASP A 58 13.26 -1.45 11.60
CA ASP A 58 12.91 -0.76 10.35
C ASP A 58 12.24 -1.74 9.40
N VAL A 59 11.06 -1.37 8.89
CA VAL A 59 10.31 -2.15 7.92
C VAL A 59 10.00 -1.30 6.70
N GLU A 60 10.29 -1.83 5.52
CA GLU A 60 9.97 -1.24 4.22
C GLU A 60 9.10 -2.22 3.41
N LEU A 61 8.02 -1.70 2.83
CA LEU A 61 7.09 -2.46 2.01
C LEU A 61 6.82 -1.72 0.71
N THR A 62 7.02 -2.40 -0.41
CA THR A 62 6.65 -1.88 -1.73
C THR A 62 5.33 -2.49 -2.20
N LEU A 63 4.47 -1.67 -2.80
CA LEU A 63 3.25 -2.09 -3.48
C LEU A 63 3.30 -1.65 -4.93
N HIS A 64 3.06 -2.58 -5.85
CA HIS A 64 2.89 -2.30 -7.27
C HIS A 64 1.41 -2.10 -7.57
N ILE A 65 1.09 -1.01 -8.26
CA ILE A 65 -0.26 -0.62 -8.64
C ILE A 65 -0.31 -0.64 -10.16
N ALA A 66 -1.25 -1.40 -10.72
CA ALA A 66 -1.55 -1.42 -12.13
C ALA A 66 -3.00 -0.96 -12.36
N ILE A 67 -3.19 0.00 -13.27
CA ILE A 67 -4.51 0.56 -13.60
C ILE A 67 -4.80 0.27 -15.07
N LEU A 68 -5.96 -0.32 -15.34
CA LEU A 68 -6.50 -0.56 -16.67
C LEU A 68 -7.77 0.27 -16.85
N TYR A 69 -7.76 1.17 -17.83
CA TYR A 69 -8.92 1.98 -18.18
C TYR A 69 -9.80 1.28 -19.23
N PRO A 70 -11.11 1.59 -19.31
CA PRO A 70 -12.03 1.01 -20.29
C PRO A 70 -11.66 1.26 -21.75
N ASP A 71 -10.88 2.30 -22.04
CA ASP A 71 -10.35 2.59 -23.38
C ASP A 71 -9.07 1.81 -23.72
N GLY A 72 -8.60 0.95 -22.81
CA GLY A 72 -7.43 0.11 -22.98
C GLY A 72 -6.11 0.76 -22.60
N GLN A 73 -6.11 2.01 -22.15
CA GLN A 73 -4.90 2.61 -21.58
C GLN A 73 -4.51 1.91 -20.28
N ARG A 74 -3.20 1.78 -20.07
CA ARG A 74 -2.61 1.12 -18.91
C ARG A 74 -1.61 2.03 -18.23
N GLN A 75 -1.60 1.99 -16.92
CA GLN A 75 -0.60 2.65 -16.09
C GLN A 75 -0.09 1.69 -15.03
N GLN A 76 1.19 1.85 -14.68
CA GLN A 76 1.82 1.09 -13.61
C GLN A 76 2.69 2.03 -12.78
N GLN A 77 2.66 1.84 -11.47
CA GLN A 77 3.50 2.56 -10.54
C GLN A 77 3.84 1.70 -9.33
N SER A 78 4.82 2.13 -8.56
CA SER A 78 5.18 1.51 -7.29
C SER A 78 5.17 2.56 -6.20
N VAL A 79 4.62 2.22 -5.05
CA VAL A 79 4.66 3.03 -3.83
C VAL A 79 5.39 2.25 -2.75
N THR A 80 6.11 2.94 -1.88
CA THR A 80 6.90 2.31 -0.82
C THR A 80 6.58 2.95 0.50
N GLY A 81 5.97 2.16 1.40
CA GLY A 81 5.76 2.56 2.77
C GLY A 81 6.91 2.14 3.66
N ARG A 82 7.21 2.97 4.67
CA ARG A 82 8.28 2.72 5.64
C ARG A 82 7.81 3.02 7.04
N ALA A 83 8.26 2.22 7.99
CA ALA A 83 8.09 2.54 9.40
C ALA A 83 9.30 2.09 10.20
N SER A 84 9.64 2.90 11.20
CA SER A 84 10.68 2.64 12.16
C SER A 84 10.09 2.65 13.57
N LYS A 85 10.51 1.70 14.40
CA LYS A 85 10.20 1.66 15.83
C LYS A 85 11.45 1.38 16.63
N ASP A 86 11.70 2.26 17.59
CA ASP A 86 12.68 2.10 18.64
C ASP A 86 12.00 1.72 19.96
N GLY A 87 12.73 1.00 20.81
CA GLY A 87 12.26 0.65 22.13
C GLY A 87 13.39 0.26 23.07
N PHE A 88 13.24 0.57 24.35
CA PHE A 88 14.11 0.09 25.41
C PHE A 88 13.37 -1.00 26.19
N LYS A 89 13.92 -2.23 26.24
CA LYS A 89 13.23 -3.36 26.87
C LYS A 89 14.17 -4.24 27.69
N VAL A 90 13.62 -4.76 28.78
CA VAL A 90 14.31 -5.65 29.74
C VAL A 90 14.05 -7.14 29.42
N ILE A 91 13.07 -7.46 28.56
CA ILE A 91 12.60 -8.84 28.31
C ILE A 91 12.39 -9.11 26.81
N CYS A 92 13.00 -10.20 26.31
CA CYS A 92 12.99 -10.60 24.88
C CYS A 92 11.59 -10.82 24.27
N SER A 93 10.56 -11.16 25.07
CA SER A 93 9.20 -11.42 24.56
C SER A 93 8.55 -10.20 23.91
N SER A 94 9.00 -8.99 24.27
CA SER A 94 8.47 -7.73 23.74
C SER A 94 9.12 -7.24 22.43
N ILE A 95 10.17 -7.93 21.95
CA ILE A 95 10.82 -7.62 20.67
C ILE A 95 9.86 -7.92 19.51
N ALA A 96 9.14 -9.05 19.59
CA ALA A 96 8.16 -9.42 18.59
C ALA A 96 7.04 -8.39 18.42
N ASP A 97 6.64 -7.73 19.52
CA ASP A 97 5.61 -6.68 19.50
C ASP A 97 6.11 -5.43 18.76
N ILE A 98 7.35 -5.00 19.01
CA ILE A 98 7.96 -3.84 18.35
C ILE A 98 8.08 -4.07 16.83
N ILE A 99 8.51 -5.27 16.44
CA ILE A 99 8.58 -5.68 15.03
C ILE A 99 7.19 -5.69 14.40
N ALA A 100 6.20 -6.26 15.08
CA ALA A 100 4.83 -6.33 14.60
C ALA A 100 4.21 -4.93 14.43
N ASP A 101 4.51 -4.01 15.34
CA ASP A 101 4.03 -2.64 15.26
C ASP A 101 4.68 -1.85 14.13
N ALA A 102 5.99 -1.98 13.93
CA ALA A 102 6.67 -1.39 12.76
C ALA A 102 6.08 -1.94 11.45
N ALA A 103 5.84 -3.25 11.36
CA ALA A 103 5.23 -3.85 10.18
C ALA A 103 3.79 -3.34 9.93
N ARG A 104 2.98 -3.22 10.98
CA ARG A 104 1.61 -2.67 10.86
C ARG A 104 1.62 -1.22 10.38
N GLU A 105 2.55 -0.41 10.87
CA GLU A 105 2.67 0.99 10.47
C GLU A 105 3.17 1.12 9.03
N ALA A 106 4.15 0.31 8.60
CA ALA A 106 4.59 0.25 7.21
C ALA A 106 3.45 -0.16 6.26
N VAL A 107 2.59 -1.10 6.68
CA VAL A 107 1.40 -1.50 5.92
C VAL A 107 0.40 -0.34 5.81
N ARG A 108 0.19 0.44 6.88
CA ARG A 108 -0.71 1.60 6.84
C ARG A 108 -0.17 2.68 5.91
N ASP A 109 1.12 2.98 6.02
CA ASP A 109 1.80 3.98 5.19
C ASP A 109 1.74 3.60 3.70
N VAL A 110 2.12 2.36 3.33
CA VAL A 110 2.07 1.94 1.92
C VAL A 110 0.65 1.94 1.36
N VAL A 111 -0.36 1.60 2.17
CA VAL A 111 -1.78 1.65 1.75
C VAL A 111 -2.25 3.09 1.56
N SER A 112 -1.90 4.01 2.48
CA SER A 112 -2.25 5.43 2.36
C SER A 112 -1.64 6.02 1.09
N GLN A 113 -0.35 5.80 0.87
CA GLN A 113 0.35 6.27 -0.33
C GLN A 113 -0.25 5.67 -1.60
N ALA A 114 -0.65 4.39 -1.57
CA ALA A 114 -1.29 3.76 -2.71
C ALA A 114 -2.63 4.42 -3.06
N VAL A 115 -3.46 4.70 -2.06
CA VAL A 115 -4.75 5.38 -2.24
C VAL A 115 -4.56 6.78 -2.81
N ASP A 116 -3.70 7.60 -2.20
CA ASP A 116 -3.42 8.97 -2.67
C ASP A 116 -2.92 8.96 -4.12
N SER A 117 -2.07 7.97 -4.44
CA SER A 117 -1.51 7.82 -5.77
C SER A 117 -2.58 7.40 -6.80
N ILE A 118 -3.48 6.49 -6.44
CA ILE A 118 -4.61 6.09 -7.29
C ILE A 118 -5.53 7.28 -7.55
N ASP A 119 -5.92 8.00 -6.51
CA ASP A 119 -6.85 9.14 -6.61
C ASP A 119 -6.28 10.23 -7.52
N ASN A 120 -5.00 10.56 -7.35
CA ASN A 120 -4.32 11.53 -8.21
C ASN A 120 -4.30 11.09 -9.69
N GLN A 121 -4.00 9.81 -9.97
CA GLN A 121 -4.02 9.30 -11.35
C GLN A 121 -5.41 9.37 -11.98
N LEU A 122 -6.45 8.99 -11.23
CA LEU A 122 -7.83 9.07 -11.69
C LEU A 122 -8.26 10.53 -11.91
N GLU A 123 -7.84 11.47 -11.07
CA GLU A 123 -8.14 12.89 -11.24
C GLU A 123 -7.45 13.48 -12.46
N ILE A 124 -6.14 13.25 -12.64
CA ILE A 124 -5.38 13.67 -13.83
C ILE A 124 -6.07 13.15 -15.08
N ARG A 125 -6.50 11.89 -15.05
CA ARG A 125 -7.22 11.26 -16.16
C ARG A 125 -8.52 11.96 -16.48
N ARG A 126 -9.38 12.23 -15.47
CA ARG A 126 -10.65 12.95 -15.67
C ARG A 126 -10.42 14.32 -16.31
N ARG A 127 -9.40 15.06 -15.86
CA ARG A 127 -9.04 16.38 -16.42
C ARG A 127 -8.61 16.28 -17.89
N GLN A 128 -7.80 15.28 -18.24
CA GLN A 128 -7.35 15.05 -19.62
C GLN A 128 -8.49 14.67 -20.58
N VAL A 129 -9.47 13.89 -20.09
CA VAL A 129 -10.66 13.55 -20.88
C VAL A 129 -11.55 14.77 -21.07
N ALA A 130 -11.76 15.57 -20.02
CA ALA A 130 -12.57 16.79 -20.07
C ALA A 130 -12.00 17.90 -20.98
N THR A 131 -10.68 17.92 -21.22
CA THR A 131 -10.06 18.89 -22.16
C THR A 131 -10.08 18.43 -23.61
N ARG A 132 -10.45 17.18 -23.88
CA ARG A 132 -10.48 16.58 -25.22
C ARG A 132 -11.89 16.39 -25.79
N GLY A 133 -12.94 16.56 -24.98
CA GLY A 133 -14.34 16.55 -25.38
C GLY A 133 -14.89 17.96 -25.52
#